data_AF-A0A9X0D5M1-F1
#
_entry.id   AF-A0A9X0D5M1-F1
#
_cell.length_a   1.000
_cell.length_b   1.000
_cell.length_c   1.000
_cell.angle_alpha   90.00
_cell.angle_beta   90.00
_cell.angle_gamma   90.00
#
_symmetry.space_group_name_H-M   'P 1'
#
loop_
_entity.id
_entity.type
_entity.pdbx_description
1 polymer ?
#
loop_
_entity_poly.entity_id
_entity_poly.type
_entity_poly.pdbx_seq_one_letter_code
_entity_poly.pdbx_strand_id
1 'polypeptide(L)'
;MHVLDGESNTKDPSTGKGPPTALGRLAGRAKQFEKGVSKAAGHLKRLGDENDQERVRIWADLAKTSSQTTGQTFFAVIVYYLYSSALVQLLRTEAVQLADKPVPPEDTIKLRPKRYGEQLVNFDDMPEWVSYCDWISSLSNEVIHSFQRAAEFGVELKEPWLVCNAAVYLWNYTTHMLSQGRHKEVIPIYSPVLEAMKLTGHAGETVLLCQMCNAIAQGFMQPWIPALPPPTAPATPSKDKSEKAEKTKGRQSGKGTKGGHQKGRYRQFVVDPEATPYFEASIRCDRVCIEHNKWSRDQESCANQYPPPSDHFMGVL
;
A
#
# COMPACT_ATOMS: atom_id res chain seq x y z
N MET A 1 -18.15 -27.18 5.26
CA MET A 1 -17.06 -26.38 4.68
C MET A 1 -15.85 -26.63 5.56
N HIS A 2 -15.05 -27.64 5.22
CA HIS A 2 -13.85 -27.99 6.00
C HIS A 2 -12.78 -26.95 5.69
N VAL A 3 -12.40 -26.19 6.72
CA VAL A 3 -11.20 -25.36 6.71
C VAL A 3 -10.03 -26.33 6.56
N LEU A 4 -9.30 -26.23 5.45
CA LEU A 4 -8.04 -26.92 5.30
C LEU A 4 -7.04 -26.16 6.18
N ASP A 5 -6.92 -26.58 7.44
CA ASP A 5 -5.78 -26.23 8.28
C ASP A 5 -4.53 -26.85 7.63
N GLY A 6 -3.96 -26.09 6.70
CA GLY A 6 -2.70 -26.39 6.04
C GLY A 6 -1.50 -26.15 6.97
N GLU A 7 -1.57 -26.58 8.23
CA GLU A 7 -0.38 -26.76 9.04
C GLU A 7 0.32 -28.02 8.52
N SER A 8 1.11 -27.85 7.45
CA SER A 8 2.07 -28.86 7.06
C SER A 8 3.11 -28.93 8.19
N ASN A 9 2.91 -29.90 9.08
CA ASN A 9 3.90 -30.32 10.05
C ASN A 9 5.01 -31.10 9.30
N THR A 10 5.72 -30.41 8.41
CA THR A 10 6.86 -30.96 7.68
C THR A 10 8.13 -30.47 8.36
N LYS A 11 8.81 -31.41 9.03
CA LYS A 11 10.15 -31.33 9.64
C LYS A 11 10.77 -29.92 9.67
N ASP A 12 10.87 -29.36 10.87
CA ASP A 12 11.59 -28.13 11.17
C ASP A 12 12.87 -27.99 10.32
N PRO A 13 12.99 -26.94 9.48
CA PRO A 13 14.09 -26.75 8.53
C PRO A 13 15.45 -26.40 9.18
N SER A 14 15.66 -26.69 10.46
CA SER A 14 16.95 -26.51 11.13
C SER A 14 17.95 -27.54 10.62
N THR A 15 18.85 -27.10 9.74
CA THR A 15 20.08 -27.82 9.37
C THR A 15 21.18 -27.69 10.43
N GLY A 16 20.91 -27.05 11.57
CA GLY A 16 21.86 -26.87 12.67
C GLY A 16 21.78 -27.96 13.74
N LYS A 17 22.94 -28.36 14.30
CA LYS A 17 23.01 -29.20 15.51
C LYS A 17 22.51 -28.40 16.71
N GLY A 18 21.23 -28.56 17.06
CA GLY A 18 20.59 -27.97 18.24
C GLY A 18 19.06 -27.88 18.06
N PRO A 19 18.29 -27.65 19.14
CA PRO A 19 16.85 -27.38 19.01
C PRO A 19 16.62 -26.15 18.12
N PRO A 20 15.65 -26.19 17.18
CA PRO A 20 15.39 -25.08 16.27
C PRO A 20 15.04 -23.81 17.05
N THR A 21 15.84 -22.75 16.87
CA THR A 21 15.53 -21.42 17.40
C THR A 21 14.36 -20.80 16.61
N ALA A 22 13.65 -19.84 17.21
CA ALA A 22 12.57 -19.14 16.50
C ALA A 22 13.06 -18.47 15.21
N LEU A 23 14.23 -17.82 15.24
CA LEU A 23 14.87 -17.24 14.05
C LEU A 23 15.27 -18.31 13.03
N GLY A 24 15.78 -19.45 13.48
CA GLY A 24 16.13 -20.57 12.60
C GLY A 24 14.91 -21.13 11.85
N ARG A 25 13.73 -21.19 12.50
CA ARG A 25 12.48 -21.57 11.83
C ARG A 25 12.06 -20.55 10.77
N LEU A 26 12.13 -19.25 11.08
CA LEU A 26 11.84 -18.18 10.12
C LEU A 26 12.75 -18.23 8.89
N ALA A 27 14.07 -18.29 9.10
CA ALA A 27 15.04 -18.41 8.02
C ALA A 27 14.85 -19.71 7.21
N GLY A 28 14.46 -20.80 7.89
CA GLY A 28 14.17 -22.06 7.23
C GLY A 28 12.93 -22.03 6.34
N ARG A 29 11.87 -21.28 6.72
CA ARG A 29 10.70 -21.03 5.86
C ARG A 29 11.08 -20.28 4.59
N ALA A 30 11.88 -19.21 4.71
CA ALA A 30 12.41 -18.47 3.56
C ALA A 30 13.18 -19.39 2.60
N LYS A 31 14.11 -20.20 3.13
CA LYS A 31 14.87 -21.19 2.33
C LYS A 31 13.98 -22.24 1.69
N GLN A 32 12.93 -22.69 2.37
CA GLN A 32 11.99 -23.67 1.83
C GLN A 32 11.20 -23.09 0.67
N PHE A 33 10.76 -21.83 0.76
CA PHE A 33 10.11 -21.13 -0.34
C PHE A 33 11.03 -21.05 -1.57
N GLU A 34 12.27 -20.57 -1.42
CA GLU A 34 13.23 -20.48 -2.52
C GLU A 34 13.54 -21.85 -3.16
N LYS A 35 13.66 -22.89 -2.33
CA LYS A 35 13.84 -24.27 -2.80
C LYS A 35 12.60 -24.78 -3.55
N GLY A 36 11.40 -24.37 -3.14
CA GLY A 36 10.16 -24.66 -3.86
C GLY A 36 10.13 -23.99 -5.22
N VAL A 37 10.40 -22.69 -5.28
CA VAL A 37 10.42 -21.88 -6.50
C VAL A 37 11.47 -22.39 -7.50
N SER A 38 12.71 -22.65 -7.04
CA SER A 38 13.78 -23.19 -7.91
C SER A 38 13.45 -24.56 -8.50
N LYS A 39 12.69 -25.40 -7.78
CA LYS A 39 12.20 -26.68 -8.30
C LYS A 39 11.05 -26.53 -9.29
N ALA A 40 10.25 -25.47 -9.21
CA ALA A 40 9.08 -25.27 -10.06
C ALA A 40 9.45 -25.31 -11.55
N ALA A 41 10.57 -24.69 -11.94
CA ALA A 41 11.08 -24.76 -13.31
C ALA A 41 11.39 -26.21 -13.76
N GLY A 42 11.98 -27.02 -12.87
CA GLY A 42 12.24 -28.44 -13.14
C GLY A 42 10.99 -29.31 -13.14
N HIS A 43 9.96 -28.94 -12.37
CA HIS A 43 8.64 -29.58 -12.46
C HIS A 43 7.96 -29.25 -13.78
N LEU A 44 7.99 -27.98 -14.21
CA LEU A 44 7.46 -27.55 -15.50
C LEU A 44 8.16 -28.28 -16.66
N LYS A 45 9.50 -28.41 -16.61
CA LYS A 45 10.27 -29.13 -17.62
C LYS A 45 9.97 -30.63 -17.68
N ARG A 46 9.72 -31.28 -16.53
CA ARG A 46 9.36 -32.71 -16.46
C ARG A 46 7.93 -32.99 -16.87
N LEU A 47 7.03 -32.03 -16.65
CA LEU A 47 5.68 -32.10 -17.17
C LEU A 47 5.68 -32.16 -18.70
N GLY A 48 6.71 -31.60 -19.36
CA GLY A 48 6.87 -31.67 -20.80
C GLY A 48 5.63 -31.17 -21.52
N ASP A 49 5.21 -31.94 -22.51
CA ASP A 49 4.02 -31.79 -23.33
C ASP A 49 2.86 -32.70 -22.86
N GLU A 50 2.97 -33.30 -21.67
CA GLU A 50 1.84 -34.02 -21.06
C GLU A 50 0.70 -33.03 -20.80
N ASN A 51 -0.47 -33.35 -21.35
CA ASN A 51 -1.65 -32.48 -21.44
C ASN A 51 -1.48 -31.22 -22.30
N ASP A 52 -0.43 -31.05 -23.08
CA ASP A 52 -0.33 -29.89 -23.99
C ASP A 52 -1.45 -29.90 -25.03
N GLN A 53 -1.94 -31.06 -25.47
CA GLN A 53 -3.15 -31.12 -26.32
C GLN A 53 -4.40 -30.62 -25.60
N GLU A 54 -4.61 -31.01 -24.33
CA GLU A 54 -5.75 -30.54 -23.54
C GLU A 54 -5.62 -29.06 -23.19
N ARG A 55 -4.42 -28.62 -22.80
CA ARG A 55 -4.08 -27.23 -22.57
C ARG A 55 -4.32 -26.45 -23.83
N VAL A 56 -3.69 -26.79 -24.95
CA VAL A 56 -3.86 -26.11 -26.24
C VAL A 56 -5.33 -26.10 -26.67
N ARG A 57 -6.10 -27.15 -26.38
CA ARG A 57 -7.54 -27.18 -26.66
C ARG A 57 -8.31 -26.21 -25.76
N ILE A 58 -8.09 -26.23 -24.44
CA ILE A 58 -8.69 -25.28 -23.48
C ILE A 58 -8.27 -23.85 -23.85
N TRP A 59 -7.00 -23.63 -24.19
CA TRP A 59 -6.45 -22.37 -24.65
C TRP A 59 -7.04 -21.93 -25.98
N ALA A 60 -7.27 -22.86 -26.92
CA ALA A 60 -7.87 -22.56 -28.22
C ALA A 60 -9.37 -22.27 -28.12
N ASP A 61 -10.09 -22.97 -27.22
CA ASP A 61 -11.50 -22.71 -26.99
C ASP A 61 -11.68 -21.37 -26.24
N LEU A 62 -10.82 -21.06 -25.27
CA LEU A 62 -10.78 -19.75 -24.60
C LEU A 62 -10.35 -18.62 -25.57
N ALA A 63 -9.36 -18.88 -26.43
CA ALA A 63 -8.90 -17.93 -27.45
C ALA A 63 -9.81 -17.86 -28.69
N LYS A 64 -10.81 -18.74 -28.84
CA LYS A 64 -11.89 -18.56 -29.83
C LYS A 64 -12.99 -17.66 -29.28
N THR A 65 -13.18 -17.65 -27.95
CA THR A 65 -14.11 -16.74 -27.28
C THR A 65 -13.57 -15.30 -27.13
N SER A 66 -12.26 -15.10 -27.27
CA SER A 66 -11.61 -13.77 -27.25
C SER A 66 -10.82 -13.55 -28.55
N SER A 67 -10.75 -12.36 -29.14
CA SER A 67 -9.81 -12.13 -30.26
C SER A 67 -8.37 -12.53 -29.86
N GLN A 68 -7.67 -13.29 -30.73
CA GLN A 68 -6.51 -14.14 -30.38
C GLN A 68 -5.39 -13.46 -29.56
N THR A 69 -5.12 -12.18 -29.83
CA THR A 69 -4.10 -11.39 -29.10
C THR A 69 -4.61 -10.82 -27.78
N THR A 70 -5.90 -10.45 -27.72
CA THR A 70 -6.59 -9.92 -26.55
C THR A 70 -6.79 -11.01 -25.49
N GLY A 71 -7.03 -12.26 -25.92
CA GLY A 71 -7.22 -13.40 -25.01
C GLY A 71 -6.00 -13.75 -24.18
N GLN A 72 -4.82 -13.79 -24.81
CA GLN A 72 -3.57 -14.15 -24.12
C GLN A 72 -3.15 -13.10 -23.11
N THR A 73 -3.26 -11.82 -23.47
CA THR A 73 -2.97 -10.68 -22.59
C THR A 73 -3.98 -10.60 -21.44
N PHE A 74 -5.27 -10.83 -21.71
CA PHE A 74 -6.30 -10.90 -20.68
C PHE A 74 -6.05 -12.03 -19.67
N PHE A 75 -5.67 -13.21 -20.16
CA PHE A 75 -5.31 -14.32 -19.28
C PHE A 75 -4.07 -14.00 -18.43
N ALA A 76 -3.04 -13.38 -19.04
CA ALA A 76 -1.85 -12.96 -18.30
C ALA A 76 -2.23 -12.04 -17.14
N VAL A 77 -3.13 -11.07 -17.36
CA VAL A 77 -3.66 -10.19 -16.32
C VAL A 77 -4.29 -10.98 -15.17
N ILE A 78 -5.16 -11.96 -15.48
CA ILE A 78 -5.78 -12.82 -14.46
C ILE A 78 -4.72 -13.57 -13.66
N VAL A 79 -3.70 -14.13 -14.32
CA VAL A 79 -2.61 -14.84 -13.64
C VAL A 79 -1.87 -13.92 -12.68
N TYR A 80 -1.55 -12.69 -13.08
CA TYR A 80 -0.93 -11.71 -12.19
C TYR A 80 -1.81 -11.40 -10.97
N TYR A 81 -3.12 -11.22 -11.15
CA TYR A 81 -4.04 -11.00 -10.03
C TYR A 81 -4.07 -12.16 -9.04
N LEU A 82 -4.18 -13.39 -9.54
CA LEU A 82 -4.20 -14.60 -8.70
C LEU A 82 -2.87 -14.81 -7.99
N TYR A 83 -1.76 -14.62 -8.71
CA TYR A 83 -0.41 -14.74 -8.15
C TYR A 83 -0.16 -13.72 -7.05
N SER A 84 -0.42 -12.44 -7.29
CA SER A 84 -0.31 -11.38 -6.28
C SER A 84 -1.17 -11.67 -5.06
N SER A 85 -2.42 -12.09 -5.26
CA SER A 85 -3.33 -12.41 -4.16
C SER A 85 -2.82 -13.59 -3.31
N ALA A 86 -2.26 -14.62 -3.94
CA ALA A 86 -1.65 -15.73 -3.23
C ALA A 86 -0.43 -15.31 -2.40
N LEU A 87 0.42 -14.44 -2.96
CA LEU A 87 1.58 -13.90 -2.23
C LEU A 87 1.17 -12.99 -1.07
N VAL A 88 0.10 -12.18 -1.21
CA VAL A 88 -0.46 -11.41 -0.10
C VAL A 88 -0.96 -12.32 1.02
N GLN A 89 -1.61 -13.45 0.67
CA GLN A 89 -2.02 -14.40 1.69
C GLN A 89 -0.82 -15.07 2.36
N LEU A 90 0.23 -15.39 1.61
CA LEU A 90 1.48 -15.89 2.19
C LEU A 90 2.08 -14.89 3.20
N LEU A 91 2.15 -13.60 2.86
CA LEU A 91 2.58 -12.55 3.80
C LEU A 91 1.71 -12.54 5.07
N ARG A 92 0.39 -12.69 4.94
CA ARG A 92 -0.52 -12.75 6.08
C ARG A 92 -0.32 -13.98 6.95
N THR A 93 0.03 -15.15 6.38
CA THR A 93 0.39 -16.33 7.18
C THR A 93 1.68 -16.14 7.98
N GLU A 94 2.56 -15.25 7.51
CA GLU A 94 3.75 -14.80 8.24
C GLU A 94 3.44 -13.65 9.23
N ALA A 95 2.16 -13.28 9.37
CA ALA A 95 1.66 -12.17 10.18
C ALA A 95 2.24 -10.79 9.79
N VAL A 96 2.57 -10.60 8.49
CA VAL A 96 3.10 -9.35 7.95
C VAL A 96 2.13 -8.76 6.91
N GLN A 97 1.88 -7.45 6.97
CA GLN A 97 1.11 -6.74 5.95
C GLN A 97 1.99 -6.38 4.75
N LEU A 98 1.38 -6.12 3.59
CA LEU A 98 2.13 -5.80 2.37
C LEU A 98 3.02 -4.56 2.59
N ALA A 99 4.31 -4.67 2.28
CA ALA A 99 5.33 -3.62 2.47
C ALA A 99 5.64 -3.25 3.93
N ASP A 100 5.12 -3.98 4.92
CA ASP A 100 5.58 -3.86 6.31
C ASP A 100 6.86 -4.66 6.56
N LYS A 101 7.65 -4.19 7.53
CA LYS A 101 8.80 -4.93 8.03
C LYS A 101 8.34 -5.94 9.08
N PRO A 102 8.86 -7.17 9.07
CA PRO A 102 8.49 -8.15 10.08
C PRO A 102 8.98 -7.73 11.48
N VAL A 103 8.25 -8.16 12.51
CA VAL A 103 8.60 -7.90 13.92
C VAL A 103 9.31 -9.12 14.51
N PRO A 104 10.47 -8.95 15.18
CA PRO A 104 11.20 -10.07 15.78
C PRO A 104 10.38 -10.84 16.83
N PRO A 105 10.45 -12.19 16.90
CA PRO A 105 9.71 -12.98 17.87
C PRO A 105 10.14 -12.70 19.32
N GLU A 106 9.19 -12.59 20.25
CA GLU A 106 9.46 -12.29 21.67
C GLU A 106 10.42 -13.29 22.35
N ASP A 107 10.37 -14.56 21.99
CA ASP A 107 11.20 -15.60 22.59
C ASP A 107 12.70 -15.37 22.31
N THR A 108 13.02 -14.72 21.20
CA THR A 108 14.40 -14.31 20.87
C THR A 108 14.90 -13.21 21.80
N ILE A 109 13.98 -12.39 22.32
CA ILE A 109 14.24 -11.33 23.30
C ILE A 109 14.44 -11.94 24.69
N LYS A 110 13.72 -13.01 25.03
CA LYS A 110 13.72 -13.70 26.34
C LYS A 110 14.87 -14.69 26.56
N LEU A 111 15.47 -15.26 25.50
CA LEU A 111 16.60 -16.20 25.58
C LEU A 111 17.93 -15.58 26.05
N ARG A 112 17.91 -14.32 26.50
CA ARG A 112 19.12 -13.54 26.81
C ARG A 112 19.71 -13.91 28.19
N PRO A 113 21.03 -14.09 28.33
CA PRO A 113 21.69 -14.18 29.63
C PRO A 113 21.52 -12.88 30.43
N LYS A 114 21.03 -12.95 31.68
CA LYS A 114 20.82 -11.80 32.59
C LYS A 114 22.06 -10.92 32.85
N ARG A 115 23.27 -11.32 32.42
CA ARG A 115 24.54 -10.61 32.65
C ARG A 115 24.76 -9.41 31.72
N TYR A 116 24.12 -9.37 30.56
CA TYR A 116 24.14 -8.22 29.65
C TYR A 116 22.83 -7.45 29.85
N GLY A 117 22.80 -6.59 30.87
CA GLY A 117 21.66 -5.68 31.08
C GLY A 117 21.39 -4.82 29.85
N GLU A 118 20.13 -4.42 29.64
CA GLU A 118 19.56 -3.40 28.72
C GLU A 118 20.19 -3.12 27.34
N GLN A 119 21.15 -3.90 26.86
CA GLN A 119 21.79 -3.65 25.57
C GLN A 119 20.81 -4.05 24.47
N LEU A 120 20.45 -3.11 23.60
CA LEU A 120 19.63 -3.39 22.42
C LEU A 120 20.34 -4.47 21.59
N VAL A 121 19.61 -5.52 21.23
CA VAL A 121 20.12 -6.53 20.29
C VAL A 121 20.12 -5.90 18.92
N ASN A 122 21.28 -5.89 18.26
CA ASN A 122 21.34 -5.51 16.86
C ASN A 122 20.91 -6.71 16.01
N PHE A 123 19.63 -6.72 15.61
CA PHE A 123 19.08 -7.77 14.76
C PHE A 123 19.69 -7.77 13.35
N ASP A 124 20.28 -6.65 12.92
CA ASP A 124 20.94 -6.53 11.63
C ASP A 124 22.23 -7.37 11.55
N ASP A 125 22.80 -7.75 12.69
CA ASP A 125 23.97 -8.64 12.76
C ASP A 125 23.58 -10.13 12.76
N MET A 126 22.27 -10.45 12.77
CA MET A 126 21.78 -11.83 12.82
C MET A 126 21.40 -12.32 11.42
N PRO A 127 22.21 -13.18 10.77
CA PRO A 127 22.01 -13.55 9.37
C PRO A 127 20.68 -14.30 9.12
N GLU A 128 20.19 -15.06 10.10
CA GLU A 128 18.89 -15.73 10.00
C GLU A 128 17.72 -14.75 9.96
N TRP A 129 17.80 -13.66 10.74
CA TRP A 129 16.78 -12.62 10.76
C TRP A 129 16.81 -11.78 9.50
N VAL A 130 18.01 -11.35 9.08
CA VAL A 130 18.20 -10.56 7.85
C VAL A 130 17.68 -11.34 6.63
N SER A 131 18.05 -12.62 6.50
CA SER A 131 17.59 -13.47 5.39
C SER A 131 16.06 -13.61 5.34
N TYR A 132 15.39 -13.67 6.50
CA TYR A 132 13.93 -13.70 6.57
C TYR A 132 13.32 -12.34 6.19
N CYS A 133 13.87 -11.23 6.70
CA CYS A 133 13.43 -9.87 6.34
C CYS A 133 13.56 -9.60 4.84
N ASP A 134 14.67 -10.02 4.23
CA ASP A 134 14.90 -9.89 2.80
C ASP A 134 13.88 -10.70 1.99
N TRP A 135 13.56 -11.92 2.45
CA TRP A 135 12.51 -12.73 1.83
C TRP A 135 11.14 -12.04 1.90
N ILE A 136 10.71 -11.58 3.08
CA ILE A 136 9.43 -10.84 3.24
C ILE A 136 9.39 -9.58 2.37
N SER A 137 10.50 -8.86 2.28
CA SER A 137 10.62 -7.67 1.43
C SER A 137 10.52 -8.02 -0.05
N SER A 138 11.16 -9.12 -0.49
CA SER A 138 11.07 -9.59 -1.87
C SER A 138 9.65 -10.03 -2.26
N LEU A 139 8.94 -10.72 -1.36
CA LEU A 139 7.52 -11.06 -1.56
C LEU A 139 6.66 -9.81 -1.74
N SER A 140 6.87 -8.78 -0.91
CA SER A 140 6.13 -7.52 -1.02
C SER A 140 6.41 -6.80 -2.33
N ASN A 141 7.67 -6.75 -2.76
CA ASN A 141 8.06 -6.16 -4.04
C ASN A 141 7.43 -6.91 -5.21
N GLU A 142 7.39 -8.25 -5.15
CA GLU A 142 6.83 -9.08 -6.21
C GLU A 142 5.30 -8.89 -6.35
N VAL A 143 4.59 -8.73 -5.23
CA VAL A 143 3.15 -8.39 -5.22
C VAL A 143 2.92 -7.04 -5.90
N ILE A 144 3.67 -6.01 -5.51
CA ILE A 144 3.52 -4.66 -6.05
C ILE A 144 3.81 -4.67 -7.56
N HIS A 145 4.94 -5.25 -7.95
CA HIS A 145 5.35 -5.39 -9.34
C HIS A 145 4.29 -6.13 -10.17
N SER A 146 3.74 -7.22 -9.66
CA SER A 146 2.73 -8.02 -10.36
C SER A 146 1.44 -7.23 -10.60
N PHE A 147 0.96 -6.44 -9.64
CA PHE A 147 -0.20 -5.55 -9.87
C PHE A 147 0.11 -4.42 -10.85
N GLN A 148 1.30 -3.82 -10.77
CA GLN A 148 1.74 -2.80 -11.73
C GLN A 148 1.80 -3.38 -13.15
N ARG A 149 2.32 -4.60 -13.29
CA ARG A 149 2.37 -5.30 -14.58
C ARG A 149 0.98 -5.63 -15.11
N ALA A 150 0.04 -6.00 -14.23
CA ALA A 150 -1.37 -6.18 -14.61
C ALA A 150 -2.01 -4.87 -15.13
N ALA A 151 -1.69 -3.74 -14.52
CA ALA A 151 -2.13 -2.43 -14.99
C ALA A 151 -1.57 -2.09 -16.37
N GLU A 152 -0.29 -2.37 -16.63
CA GLU A 152 0.34 -2.16 -17.94
C GLU A 152 -0.37 -2.96 -19.05
N PHE A 153 -0.69 -4.22 -18.80
CA PHE A 153 -1.48 -5.02 -19.74
C PHE A 153 -2.90 -4.46 -19.93
N GLY A 154 -3.52 -3.89 -18.89
CA GLY A 154 -4.78 -3.17 -19.02
C GLY A 154 -4.69 -1.98 -19.98
N VAL A 155 -3.54 -1.29 -20.01
CA VAL A 155 -3.26 -0.23 -21.00
C VAL A 155 -3.11 -0.79 -22.42
N GLU A 156 -2.34 -1.88 -22.58
CA GLU A 156 -2.16 -2.54 -23.87
C GLU A 156 -3.50 -3.00 -24.48
N LEU A 157 -4.39 -3.52 -23.62
CA LEU A 157 -5.73 -3.95 -23.98
C LEU A 157 -6.71 -2.79 -24.22
N LYS A 158 -6.38 -1.57 -23.79
CA LYS A 158 -7.28 -0.41 -23.74
C LYS A 158 -8.55 -0.67 -22.93
N GLU A 159 -8.42 -1.43 -21.85
CA GLU A 159 -9.52 -1.84 -20.98
C GLU A 159 -9.34 -1.12 -19.62
N PRO A 160 -9.97 0.05 -19.40
CA PRO A 160 -9.66 0.91 -18.26
C PRO A 160 -10.05 0.28 -16.92
N TRP A 161 -11.06 -0.59 -16.92
CA TRP A 161 -11.50 -1.31 -15.72
C TRP A 161 -10.42 -2.29 -15.20
N LEU A 162 -9.57 -2.85 -16.07
CA LEU A 162 -8.44 -3.69 -15.64
C LEU A 162 -7.39 -2.86 -14.91
N VAL A 163 -7.11 -1.65 -15.39
CA VAL A 163 -6.19 -0.72 -14.75
C VAL A 163 -6.74 -0.28 -13.39
N CYS A 164 -8.04 0.04 -13.34
CA CYS A 164 -8.72 0.44 -12.11
C CYS A 164 -8.74 -0.70 -11.07
N ASN A 165 -8.95 -1.95 -11.49
CA ASN A 165 -8.87 -3.09 -10.57
C ASN A 165 -7.47 -3.23 -9.94
N ALA A 166 -6.39 -3.01 -10.70
CA ALA A 166 -5.03 -3.04 -10.15
C ALA A 166 -4.85 -1.94 -9.11
N ALA A 167 -5.37 -0.74 -9.39
CA ALA A 167 -5.39 0.38 -8.46
C ALA A 167 -6.16 0.04 -7.17
N VAL A 168 -7.34 -0.57 -7.28
CA VAL A 168 -8.17 -1.00 -6.13
C VAL A 168 -7.43 -2.01 -5.26
N TYR A 169 -6.80 -3.03 -5.87
CA TYR A 169 -6.05 -4.03 -5.11
C TYR A 169 -4.86 -3.40 -4.37
N LEU A 170 -4.06 -2.57 -5.05
CA LEU A 170 -2.94 -1.88 -4.41
C LEU A 170 -3.42 -0.97 -3.27
N TRP A 171 -4.46 -0.18 -3.50
CA TRP A 171 -5.04 0.69 -2.49
C TRP A 171 -5.51 -0.09 -1.26
N ASN A 172 -6.30 -1.15 -1.47
CA ASN A 172 -6.83 -1.98 -0.39
C ASN A 172 -5.72 -2.63 0.45
N TYR A 173 -4.64 -3.07 -0.17
CA TYR A 173 -3.54 -3.70 0.55
C TYR A 173 -2.56 -2.71 1.20
N THR A 174 -2.49 -1.46 0.73
CA THR A 174 -1.51 -0.47 1.21
C THR A 174 -2.11 0.73 1.96
N THR A 175 -3.44 0.77 2.17
CA THR A 175 -4.11 1.82 2.97
C THR A 175 -3.51 1.95 4.38
N HIS A 176 -3.06 0.85 4.98
CA HIS A 176 -2.40 0.86 6.29
C HIS A 176 -1.12 1.70 6.30
N MET A 177 -0.35 1.72 5.20
CA MET A 177 0.86 2.54 5.09
C MET A 177 0.55 4.04 5.19
N LEU A 178 -0.60 4.47 4.64
CA LEU A 178 -1.08 5.85 4.75
C LEU A 178 -1.45 6.18 6.20
N SER A 179 -2.12 5.25 6.89
CA SER A 179 -2.47 5.43 8.31
C SER A 179 -1.25 5.49 9.24
N GLN A 180 -0.14 4.84 8.85
CA GLN A 180 1.15 4.90 9.53
C GLN A 180 1.96 6.16 9.18
N GLY A 181 1.46 7.01 8.28
CA GLY A 181 2.16 8.22 7.83
C GLY A 181 3.32 7.94 6.86
N ARG A 182 3.40 6.76 6.24
CA ARG A 182 4.46 6.36 5.32
C ARG A 182 4.16 6.77 3.87
N HIS A 183 3.78 8.03 3.66
CA HIS A 183 3.33 8.50 2.35
C HIS A 183 4.44 8.50 1.28
N LYS A 184 5.71 8.62 1.68
CA LYS A 184 6.84 8.56 0.74
C LYS A 184 6.99 7.19 0.07
N GLU A 185 6.67 6.12 0.80
CA GLU A 185 6.85 4.75 0.32
C GLU A 185 5.75 4.33 -0.66
N VAL A 186 4.57 4.97 -0.63
CA VAL A 186 3.48 4.67 -1.57
C VAL A 186 3.67 5.33 -2.94
N ILE A 187 4.54 6.34 -3.06
CA ILE A 187 4.81 7.04 -4.33
C ILE A 187 5.22 6.06 -5.43
N PRO A 188 6.27 5.22 -5.27
CA PRO A 188 6.67 4.27 -6.31
C PRO A 188 5.63 3.17 -6.55
N ILE A 189 4.72 2.92 -5.60
CA ILE A 189 3.64 1.92 -5.75
C ILE A 189 2.54 2.47 -6.65
N TYR A 190 2.08 3.69 -6.37
CA TYR A 190 0.91 4.29 -7.01
C TYR A 190 1.23 5.03 -8.31
N SER A 191 2.44 5.57 -8.48
CA SER A 191 2.77 6.38 -9.66
C SER A 191 2.59 5.63 -11.00
N PRO A 192 3.06 4.38 -11.17
CA PRO A 192 2.89 3.66 -12.44
C PRO A 192 1.41 3.43 -12.78
N VAL A 193 0.60 3.09 -11.78
CA VAL A 193 -0.83 2.82 -11.97
C VAL A 193 -1.61 4.11 -12.21
N LEU A 194 -1.23 5.21 -11.55
CA LEU A 194 -1.82 6.52 -11.83
C LEU A 194 -1.56 6.96 -13.28
N GLU A 195 -0.34 6.76 -13.80
CA GLU A 195 -0.04 7.04 -15.20
C GLU A 195 -0.84 6.13 -16.14
N ALA A 196 -1.01 4.85 -15.82
CA ALA A 196 -1.88 3.94 -16.58
C ALA A 196 -3.35 4.40 -16.60
N MET A 197 -3.88 4.88 -15.46
CA MET A 197 -5.25 5.42 -15.37
C MET A 197 -5.40 6.71 -16.18
N LYS A 198 -4.37 7.56 -16.26
CA LYS A 198 -4.40 8.78 -17.11
C LYS A 198 -4.43 8.44 -18.61
N LEU A 199 -3.83 7.33 -19.02
CA LEU A 199 -3.79 6.91 -20.42
C LEU A 199 -5.09 6.22 -20.88
N THR A 200 -5.72 5.44 -20.01
CA THR A 200 -6.90 4.61 -20.35
C THR A 200 -8.22 5.19 -19.87
N GLY A 201 -8.20 6.07 -18.86
CA GLY A 201 -9.37 6.52 -18.13
C GLY A 201 -9.56 5.75 -16.82
N HIS A 202 -10.51 6.20 -16.01
CA HIS A 202 -10.71 5.71 -14.63
C HIS A 202 -12.01 4.91 -14.43
N ALA A 203 -12.73 4.53 -15.50
CA ALA A 203 -13.91 3.63 -15.44
C ALA A 203 -14.95 3.93 -14.34
N GLY A 204 -15.13 5.20 -13.93
CA GLY A 204 -16.01 5.59 -12.82
C GLY A 204 -15.36 5.62 -11.42
N GLU A 205 -14.13 5.12 -11.27
CA GLU A 205 -13.33 5.11 -10.04
C GLU A 205 -12.66 6.47 -9.73
N THR A 206 -13.43 7.55 -9.87
CA THR A 206 -12.95 8.92 -9.67
C THR A 206 -12.50 9.17 -8.22
N VAL A 207 -13.20 8.55 -7.25
CA VAL A 207 -12.85 8.68 -5.82
C VAL A 207 -11.48 8.07 -5.56
N LEU A 208 -11.24 6.85 -6.06
CA LEU A 208 -9.95 6.16 -5.91
C LEU A 208 -8.82 6.95 -6.57
N LEU A 209 -9.04 7.45 -7.80
CA LEU A 209 -8.08 8.31 -8.49
C LEU A 209 -7.69 9.52 -7.61
N CYS A 210 -8.68 10.21 -7.04
CA CYS A 210 -8.44 11.35 -6.16
C CYS A 210 -7.67 10.96 -4.90
N GLN A 211 -8.02 9.83 -4.29
CA GLN A 211 -7.34 9.29 -3.11
C GLN A 211 -5.87 8.97 -3.38
N MET A 212 -5.56 8.32 -4.51
CA MET A 212 -4.19 8.00 -4.91
C MET A 212 -3.37 9.26 -5.20
N CYS A 213 -3.92 10.21 -5.96
CA CYS A 213 -3.26 11.49 -6.21
C CYS A 213 -2.97 12.26 -4.92
N ASN A 214 -3.94 12.33 -4.00
CA ASN A 214 -3.74 12.96 -2.70
C ASN A 214 -2.66 12.23 -1.86
N ALA A 215 -2.65 10.90 -1.87
CA ALA A 215 -1.61 10.12 -1.18
C ALA A 215 -0.20 10.40 -1.75
N ILE A 216 -0.06 10.46 -3.08
CA ILE A 216 1.21 10.80 -3.75
C ILE A 216 1.62 12.23 -3.44
N ALA A 217 0.68 13.19 -3.52
CA ALA A 217 0.90 14.60 -3.19
C ALA A 217 1.40 14.75 -1.75
N GLN A 218 0.74 14.09 -0.79
CA GLN A 218 1.19 14.05 0.60
C GLN A 218 2.59 13.42 0.74
N GLY A 219 2.90 12.37 -0.02
CA GLY A 219 4.23 11.77 -0.04
C GLY A 219 5.33 12.74 -0.50
N PHE A 220 5.05 13.58 -1.49
CA PHE A 220 5.98 14.61 -1.95
C PHE A 220 6.10 15.77 -0.96
N MET A 221 5.01 16.15 -0.29
CA MET A 221 5.00 17.29 0.64
C MET A 221 5.54 16.95 2.03
N GLN A 222 5.25 15.75 2.56
CA GLN A 222 5.54 15.38 3.96
C GLN A 222 7.00 15.60 4.40
N PRO A 223 8.03 15.31 3.58
CA PRO A 223 9.42 15.59 3.96
C PRO A 223 9.72 17.07 4.21
N TRP A 224 8.89 17.97 3.68
CA TRP A 224 9.09 19.42 3.70
C TRP A 224 8.15 20.14 4.67
N ILE A 225 7.24 19.42 5.34
CA ILE A 225 6.38 19.97 6.38
C ILE A 225 7.11 19.82 7.71
N PRO A 226 7.48 20.93 8.40
CA PRO A 226 8.09 20.85 9.72
C PRO A 226 7.17 20.09 10.68
N ALA A 227 7.71 19.14 11.43
CA ALA A 227 6.97 18.48 12.49
C ALA A 227 6.45 19.56 13.45
N LEU A 228 5.13 19.59 13.67
CA LEU A 228 4.55 20.50 14.65
C LEU A 228 5.21 20.20 16.01
N PRO A 229 5.69 21.22 16.74
CA PRO A 229 6.19 21.00 18.08
C PRO A 229 5.08 20.32 18.90
N PRO A 230 5.42 19.33 19.74
CA PRO A 230 4.43 18.66 20.57
C PRO A 230 3.63 19.72 21.34
N PRO A 231 2.30 19.56 21.51
CA PRO A 231 1.50 20.49 22.29
C PRO A 231 2.18 20.66 23.63
N THR A 232 2.64 21.88 23.91
CA THR A 232 3.22 22.20 25.21
C THR A 232 2.11 21.91 26.21
N ALA A 233 2.27 20.86 27.01
CA ALA A 233 1.32 20.54 28.06
C ALA A 233 1.11 21.83 28.87
N PRO A 234 -0.15 22.22 29.16
CA PRO A 234 -0.40 23.37 30.01
C PRO A 234 0.38 23.15 31.30
N ALA A 235 1.27 24.09 31.63
CA ALA A 235 2.01 24.06 32.88
C ALA A 235 1.01 23.82 34.02
N THR A 236 1.14 22.68 34.67
CA THR A 236 0.44 22.39 35.92
C THR A 236 0.83 23.48 36.91
N PRO A 237 -0.13 24.26 37.44
CA PRO A 237 0.20 25.26 38.45
C PRO A 237 0.58 24.52 39.73
N SER A 238 1.86 24.57 40.07
CA SER A 238 2.37 24.17 41.37
C SER A 238 1.58 24.91 42.45
N LYS A 239 0.99 24.13 43.38
CA LYS A 239 0.32 24.63 44.58
C LYS A 239 1.32 25.43 45.42
N ASP A 240 1.15 26.75 45.46
CA ASP A 240 1.70 27.55 46.54
C ASP A 240 0.63 27.92 47.57
N LYS A 241 1.08 27.88 48.82
CA LYS A 241 0.35 28.03 50.07
C LYS A 241 -0.44 29.34 50.14
N SER A 242 -1.60 29.22 50.78
CA SER A 242 -2.51 30.27 51.20
C SER A 242 -1.91 31.11 52.33
N GLU A 243 -2.04 32.45 52.25
CA GLU A 243 -2.45 33.28 53.41
C GLU A 243 -2.94 34.70 53.02
N LYS A 244 -4.26 34.89 53.21
CA LYS A 244 -5.01 36.02 53.83
C LYS A 244 -5.01 37.47 53.29
N ALA A 245 -6.25 37.91 52.98
CA ALA A 245 -6.92 39.22 53.14
C ALA A 245 -6.32 40.45 52.39
N GLU A 246 -7.07 41.39 51.78
CA GLU A 246 -8.33 42.03 52.16
C GLU A 246 -9.01 42.71 50.94
N LYS A 247 -10.30 43.05 51.11
CA LYS A 247 -11.31 43.60 50.19
C LYS A 247 -10.88 44.84 49.35
N THR A 248 -11.52 45.06 48.19
CA THR A 248 -12.51 46.15 47.95
C THR A 248 -13.26 45.96 46.60
N LYS A 249 -14.54 46.35 46.60
CA LYS A 249 -15.58 46.30 45.56
C LYS A 249 -15.25 47.07 44.25
N GLY A 250 -15.82 46.60 43.13
CA GLY A 250 -16.09 47.44 41.96
C GLY A 250 -16.76 46.68 40.81
N ARG A 251 -18.05 46.96 40.55
CA ARG A 251 -18.91 46.39 39.51
C ARG A 251 -19.08 47.43 38.39
N GLN A 252 -18.91 47.04 37.12
CA GLN A 252 -19.53 47.60 35.88
C GLN A 252 -18.82 46.98 34.66
N SER A 253 -19.42 46.16 33.80
CA SER A 253 -20.43 46.43 32.77
C SER A 253 -20.11 47.61 31.83
N GLY A 254 -19.81 47.28 30.56
CA GLY A 254 -20.30 48.05 29.42
C GLY A 254 -19.28 48.82 28.56
N LYS A 255 -19.15 48.35 27.31
CA LYS A 255 -19.15 49.15 26.07
C LYS A 255 -17.80 49.73 25.55
N GLY A 256 -17.19 48.97 24.64
CA GLY A 256 -16.89 49.37 23.26
C GLY A 256 -15.79 50.39 22.98
N THR A 257 -14.74 49.97 22.28
CA THR A 257 -14.00 50.81 21.33
C THR A 257 -13.42 49.98 20.19
N LYS A 258 -13.74 50.41 18.98
CA LYS A 258 -13.15 49.99 17.70
C LYS A 258 -11.63 50.22 17.71
N GLY A 259 -10.87 49.32 17.10
CA GLY A 259 -9.45 49.57 16.82
C GLY A 259 -8.78 48.46 16.00
N GLY A 260 -8.50 48.75 14.73
CA GLY A 260 -7.33 48.24 14.01
C GLY A 260 -7.46 46.88 13.33
N HIS A 261 -7.73 46.91 12.02
CA HIS A 261 -7.26 45.87 11.10
C HIS A 261 -5.73 45.82 11.14
N GLN A 262 -5.13 44.83 11.80
CA GLN A 262 -3.77 44.42 11.47
C GLN A 262 -3.83 43.64 10.17
N LYS A 263 -3.43 44.30 9.06
CA LYS A 263 -3.05 43.60 7.84
C LYS A 263 -1.91 42.66 8.20
N GLY A 264 -2.21 41.37 8.27
CA GLY A 264 -1.22 40.33 8.48
C GLY A 264 -0.12 40.47 7.43
N ARG A 265 1.09 40.78 7.88
CA ARG A 265 2.29 40.75 7.06
C ARG A 265 2.46 39.31 6.60
N TYR A 266 2.19 39.02 5.33
CA TYR A 266 2.51 37.73 4.74
C TYR A 266 3.99 37.48 5.00
N ARG A 267 4.30 36.49 5.85
CA ARG A 267 5.66 35.96 5.95
C ARG A 267 5.96 35.38 4.59
N GLN A 268 6.90 35.98 3.88
CA GLN A 268 7.44 35.42 2.65
C GLN A 268 8.16 34.13 3.06
N PHE A 269 7.51 33.00 2.85
CA PHE A 269 8.11 31.70 3.05
C PHE A 269 9.13 31.51 1.92
N VAL A 270 10.41 31.44 2.27
CA VAL A 270 11.42 30.97 1.33
C VAL A 270 11.22 29.46 1.26
N VAL A 271 10.63 29.01 0.17
CA VAL A 271 10.57 27.59 -0.17
C VAL A 271 12.00 27.16 -0.46
N ASP A 272 12.44 26.08 0.17
CA ASP A 272 13.74 25.47 -0.12
C ASP A 272 13.81 25.16 -1.63
N PRO A 273 14.82 25.63 -2.38
CA PRO A 273 14.95 25.35 -3.80
C PRO A 273 14.86 23.85 -4.13
N GLU A 274 15.34 22.96 -3.26
CA GLU A 274 15.26 21.50 -3.43
C GLU A 274 13.84 20.95 -3.27
N ALA A 275 12.95 21.68 -2.59
CA ALA A 275 11.54 21.29 -2.39
C ALA A 275 10.64 21.64 -3.59
N THR A 276 11.06 22.61 -4.40
CA THR A 276 10.32 23.09 -5.58
C THR A 276 9.83 21.97 -6.52
N PRO A 277 10.68 21.02 -6.98
CA PRO A 277 10.23 19.95 -7.87
C PRO A 277 9.17 19.04 -7.22
N TYR A 278 9.24 18.83 -5.90
CA TYR A 278 8.28 18.02 -5.16
C TYR A 278 6.92 18.71 -5.04
N PHE A 279 6.90 20.03 -4.81
CA PHE A 279 5.66 20.80 -4.82
C PHE A 279 5.04 20.88 -6.22
N GLU A 280 5.85 21.03 -7.27
CA GLU A 280 5.35 20.97 -8.65
C GLU A 280 4.74 19.60 -8.98
N ALA A 281 5.38 18.51 -8.53
CA ALA A 281 4.85 17.15 -8.70
C ALA A 281 3.53 16.94 -7.93
N SER A 282 3.44 17.49 -6.70
CA SER A 282 2.20 17.50 -5.92
C SER A 282 1.07 18.23 -6.63
N ILE A 283 1.32 19.46 -7.11
CA ILE A 283 0.34 20.27 -7.85
C ILE A 283 -0.10 19.55 -9.14
N ARG A 284 0.82 18.84 -9.80
CA ARG A 284 0.50 18.03 -10.98
C ARG A 284 -0.47 16.91 -10.64
N CYS A 285 -0.30 16.24 -9.50
CA CYS A 285 -1.23 15.21 -9.03
C CYS A 285 -2.62 15.80 -8.74
N ASP A 286 -2.69 16.94 -8.04
CA ASP A 286 -3.97 17.61 -7.74
C ASP A 286 -4.71 18.05 -9.01
N ARG A 287 -3.96 18.51 -10.03
CA ARG A 287 -4.52 18.89 -11.33
C ARG A 287 -5.20 17.71 -12.02
N VAL A 288 -4.59 16.52 -11.97
CA VAL A 288 -5.18 15.29 -12.53
C VAL A 288 -6.56 15.04 -11.91
N CYS A 289 -6.71 15.17 -10.59
CA CYS A 289 -8.01 15.02 -9.92
C CYS A 289 -9.04 16.04 -10.39
N ILE A 290 -8.64 17.30 -10.56
CA ILE A 290 -9.53 18.40 -10.93
C ILE A 290 -10.03 18.24 -12.36
N GLU A 291 -9.13 17.91 -13.29
CA GLU A 291 -9.45 17.73 -14.71
C GLU A 291 -10.40 16.53 -14.90
N HIS A 292 -10.13 15.41 -14.24
CA HIS A 292 -10.94 14.19 -14.37
C HIS A 292 -12.28 14.29 -13.62
N ASN A 293 -12.37 15.03 -12.51
CA ASN A 293 -13.66 15.34 -11.87
C ASN A 293 -14.55 16.26 -12.72
N LYS A 294 -13.98 17.10 -13.59
CA LYS A 294 -14.76 17.87 -14.57
C LYS A 294 -15.26 16.95 -15.68
N TRP A 295 -14.37 16.13 -16.24
CA TRP A 295 -14.73 15.16 -17.27
C TRP A 295 -15.81 14.16 -16.81
N SER A 296 -15.72 13.65 -15.57
CA SER A 296 -16.74 12.77 -14.99
C SER A 296 -18.10 13.47 -14.86
N ARG A 297 -18.13 14.74 -14.45
CA ARG A 297 -19.37 15.55 -14.39
C ARG A 297 -19.95 15.82 -15.78
N ASP A 298 -19.09 16.06 -16.77
CA ASP A 298 -19.50 16.28 -18.14
C ASP A 298 -20.07 14.98 -18.77
N GLN A 299 -19.51 13.81 -18.43
CA GLN A 299 -20.06 12.51 -18.83
C GLN A 299 -21.39 12.18 -18.14
N GLU A 300 -21.52 12.41 -16.83
CA GLU A 300 -22.80 12.26 -16.12
C GLU A 300 -23.85 13.22 -16.67
N SER A 301 -23.47 14.46 -17.00
CA SER A 301 -24.35 15.43 -17.63
C SER A 301 -24.80 14.95 -19.02
N CYS A 302 -23.89 14.44 -19.85
CA CYS A 302 -24.22 13.87 -21.15
C CYS A 302 -25.09 12.60 -21.06
N ALA A 303 -24.82 11.72 -20.10
CA ALA A 303 -25.60 10.50 -19.85
C ALA A 303 -27.02 10.82 -19.31
N ASN A 304 -27.16 11.88 -18.51
CA ASN A 304 -28.47 12.38 -18.07
C ASN A 304 -29.24 13.11 -19.18
N GLN A 305 -28.54 13.59 -20.22
CA GLN A 305 -29.15 14.28 -21.36
C GLN A 305 -29.57 13.32 -22.47
N TYR A 306 -28.94 12.14 -22.53
CA TYR A 306 -29.33 11.01 -23.38
C TYR A 306 -29.43 9.73 -22.52
N PRO A 307 -30.51 9.57 -21.75
CA PRO A 307 -30.70 8.33 -20.99
C PRO A 307 -30.69 7.14 -21.95
N PRO A 308 -30.00 6.03 -21.60
CA PRO A 308 -30.03 4.84 -22.44
C PRO A 308 -31.49 4.36 -22.61
N PRO A 309 -31.84 3.80 -23.78
CA PRO A 309 -33.19 3.30 -24.00
C PRO A 309 -33.53 2.26 -22.94
N SER A 310 -34.68 2.45 -22.31
CA SER A 310 -35.19 1.58 -21.26
C SER A 310 -35.39 0.15 -21.78
N ASP A 311 -34.90 -0.77 -20.95
CA ASP A 311 -35.29 -2.15 -20.78
C ASP A 311 -34.59 -3.29 -21.52
N HIS A 312 -34.27 -4.27 -20.67
CA HIS A 312 -34.10 -5.70 -20.91
C HIS A 312 -32.83 -6.10 -21.67
N PHE A 313 -31.82 -6.58 -20.93
CA PHE A 313 -31.17 -7.89 -21.17
C PHE A 313 -30.07 -8.16 -20.11
N MET A 314 -30.22 -9.28 -19.39
CA MET A 314 -29.20 -10.11 -18.68
C MET A 314 -28.35 -9.42 -17.58
N GLY A 315 -28.32 -9.86 -16.31
CA GLY A 315 -28.42 -11.22 -15.82
C GLY A 315 -27.05 -11.91 -15.86
N VAL A 316 -26.37 -11.94 -14.70
CA VAL A 316 -25.31 -12.89 -14.30
C VAL A 316 -23.98 -12.81 -15.08
N LEU A 317 -22.95 -12.24 -14.44
CA LEU A 317 -21.74 -12.91 -13.91
C LEU A 317 -20.80 -11.87 -13.29
#